data_AF-A0A0Q8X4Z9-F1
#
_entry.id   AF-A0A0Q8X4Z9-F1
#
_cell.length_a   1.000
_cell.length_b   1.000
_cell.length_c   1.000
_cell.angle_alpha   90.00
_cell.angle_beta   90.00
_cell.angle_gamma   90.00
#
_symmetry.space_group_name_H-M   'P 1'
#
loop_
_entity.id
_entity.type
_entity.pdbx_description
1 polymer ?
#
loop_
_entity_poly.entity_id
_entity_poly.type
_entity_poly.pdbx_seq_one_letter_code
_entity_poly.pdbx_strand_id
1 'polypeptide(L)' 'MTRHSHRAKTHLGYEVHQLGPDRWIWRTPHGLHRLVTGEGTRSITQVDYHTLRIELGGKYVLTA' A
#
# COMPACT_ATOMS: atom_id res chain seq x y z
N MET A 1 -23.61 1.80 26.73
CA MET A 1 -23.21 1.41 25.35
C MET A 1 -22.02 2.25 24.93
N THR A 2 -20.82 1.77 25.21
CA THR A 2 -19.58 2.44 24.80
C THR A 2 -19.33 2.11 23.33
N ARG A 3 -19.55 3.11 22.46
CA ARG A 3 -19.21 3.04 21.05
C ARG A 3 -17.69 2.95 20.93
N HIS A 4 -17.16 1.73 20.86
CA HIS A 4 -15.78 1.50 20.43
C HIS A 4 -15.66 2.08 19.02
N SER A 5 -15.09 3.27 18.94
CA SER A 5 -14.85 3.95 17.68
C SER A 5 -13.87 3.08 16.90
N HIS A 6 -14.37 2.28 15.95
CA HIS A 6 -13.62 1.51 14.95
C HIS A 6 -12.81 2.47 14.04
N ARG A 7 -11.84 3.20 14.60
CA ARG A 7 -10.95 4.12 13.87
C ARG A 7 -9.55 3.55 13.71
N ALA A 8 -9.41 2.22 13.64
CA ALA A 8 -8.15 1.51 13.46
C ALA A 8 -7.61 1.57 12.01
N LYS A 9 -7.69 2.72 11.33
CA LYS A 9 -7.07 2.88 10.00
C LYS A 9 -6.61 4.28 9.65
N THR A 10 -7.02 5.33 10.39
CA THR A 10 -6.95 6.71 9.85
C THR A 10 -5.89 7.63 10.46
N HIS A 11 -5.07 7.19 11.44
CA HIS A 11 -4.07 8.09 12.07
C HIS A 11 -2.67 7.51 12.30
N LEU A 12 -2.41 6.25 11.93
CA LEU A 12 -1.20 5.57 12.43
C LEU A 12 0.01 5.54 11.49
N GLY A 13 -0.02 6.17 10.32
CA GLY A 13 1.10 6.06 9.36
C GLY A 13 1.00 4.84 8.45
N TYR A 14 -0.23 4.42 8.15
CA TYR A 14 -0.48 3.49 7.06
C TYR A 14 -0.26 4.20 5.73
N GLU A 15 0.56 3.62 4.86
CA GLU A 15 0.76 4.13 3.50
C GLU A 15 0.08 3.19 2.49
N VAL A 16 -0.58 3.77 1.50
CA VAL A 16 -1.23 3.03 0.40
C VAL A 16 -0.87 3.69 -0.91
N HIS A 17 -0.40 2.91 -1.88
CA HIS A 17 -0.14 3.35 -3.25
C HIS A 17 -0.81 2.43 -4.25
N GLN A 18 -1.52 3.01 -5.21
CA GLN A 18 -2.16 2.27 -6.29
C GLN A 18 -1.18 2.05 -7.43
N LEU A 19 -0.91 0.79 -7.79
CA LEU A 19 -0.02 0.36 -8.89
C LEU A 19 -0.75 0.26 -10.25
N GLY A 20 -2.08 0.23 -10.25
CA GLY A 20 -2.93 0.06 -11.42
C GLY A 20 -4.40 -0.13 -11.00
N PRO A 21 -5.31 -0.44 -11.93
CA PRO A 21 -6.75 -0.52 -11.67
C PRO A 21 -7.09 -1.44 -10.49
N ASP A 22 -6.45 -2.61 -10.41
CA ASP A 22 -6.74 -3.63 -9.40
C ASP A 22 -5.52 -4.03 -8.56
N ARG A 23 -4.55 -3.13 -8.41
CA ARG A 23 -3.31 -3.44 -7.67
C ARG A 23 -2.91 -2.30 -6.75
N TRP A 24 -2.64 -2.62 -5.49
CA TRP A 24 -2.18 -1.67 -4.48
C TRP A 24 -1.07 -2.27 -3.63
N ILE A 25 -0.15 -1.42 -3.18
CA ILE A 25 0.80 -1.75 -2.11
C ILE A 25 0.43 -1.00 -0.85
N TRP A 26 0.51 -1.70 0.28
CA TRP A 26 0.26 -1.16 1.60
C TRP A 26 1.50 -1.31 2.46
N ARG A 27 1.75 -0.31 3.29
CA ARG A 27 2.71 -0.38 4.39
C ARG A 27 1.99 -0.06 5.69
N THR A 28 2.21 -0.90 6.68
CA THR A 28 1.76 -0.62 8.04
C THR A 28 2.84 0.13 8.82
N PRO A 29 2.48 0.83 9.91
CA PRO A 29 3.43 1.56 10.73
C PRO A 29 4.51 0.67 11.35
N HIS A 30 4.20 -0.62 11.50
CA HIS A 30 5.09 -1.64 12.07
C HIS A 30 5.96 -2.34 11.01
N GLY A 31 6.04 -1.80 9.79
CA GLY A 31 6.91 -2.32 8.73
C GLY A 31 6.39 -3.55 8.00
N LEU A 32 5.11 -3.89 8.14
CA LEU A 32 4.50 -4.94 7.31
C LEU A 32 4.14 -4.37 5.95
N HIS A 33 4.52 -5.09 4.90
CA HIS A 33 4.22 -4.70 3.52
C HIS A 33 3.30 -5.73 2.87
N ARG A 34 2.29 -5.25 2.14
CA ARG A 34 1.30 -6.11 1.46
C ARG A 34 1.12 -5.67 0.02
N LEU A 35 1.00 -6.64 -0.88
CA LEU A 35 0.43 -6.46 -2.20
C LEU A 35 -1.03 -6.91 -2.16
N VAL A 36 -1.93 -6.03 -2.57
CA VAL A 36 -3.36 -6.27 -2.68
C VAL A 36 -3.71 -6.27 -4.16
N THR A 37 -4.26 -7.38 -4.63
CA THR A 37 -4.80 -7.52 -5.99
C THR A 37 -6.26 -7.95 -5.93
N GLY A 38 -6.96 -7.94 -7.06
CA GLY A 38 -8.30 -8.55 -7.16
C GLY A 38 -8.34 -10.04 -6.81
N GLU A 39 -7.21 -10.75 -6.92
CA GLU A 39 -7.08 -12.17 -6.57
C GLU A 39 -6.80 -12.41 -5.09
N GLY A 40 -6.38 -11.38 -4.35
CA GLY A 40 -6.14 -11.49 -2.91
C GLY A 40 -5.05 -10.59 -2.37
N THR A 41 -4.73 -10.81 -1.09
CA THR A 41 -3.71 -10.04 -0.36
C THR A 41 -2.56 -10.94 0.05
N ARG A 42 -1.33 -10.61 -0.35
CA ARG A 42 -0.11 -11.32 0.06
C ARG A 42 0.89 -10.40 0.73
N SER A 43 1.70 -10.94 1.65
CA SER A 43 2.88 -10.24 2.17
C SER A 43 3.95 -10.12 1.10
N ILE A 44 4.63 -8.98 1.10
CA ILE A 44 5.79 -8.72 0.25
C ILE A 44 6.93 -8.22 1.12
N THR A 45 8.15 -8.29 0.60
CA THR A 45 9.31 -7.75 1.33
C THR A 45 9.33 -6.22 1.26
N GLN A 46 10.15 -5.59 2.10
CA GLN A 46 10.40 -4.15 2.02
C GLN A 46 11.06 -3.77 0.68
N VAL A 47 11.93 -4.62 0.15
CA VAL A 47 12.59 -4.41 -1.16
C VAL A 47 11.53 -4.41 -2.27
N ASP A 48 10.66 -5.41 -2.31
CA ASP A 48 9.56 -5.48 -3.30
C ASP A 48 8.65 -4.25 -3.21
N TYR A 49 8.32 -3.81 -1.99
CA TYR A 49 7.53 -2.60 -1.78
C TYR A 49 8.20 -1.38 -2.41
N HIS A 50 9.50 -1.18 -2.18
CA HIS A 50 10.22 -0.02 -2.70
C HIS A 50 10.37 -0.08 -4.23
N THR A 51 10.68 -1.26 -4.79
CA THR A 51 10.75 -1.47 -6.24
C THR A 51 9.42 -1.10 -6.91
N LEU A 52 8.30 -1.66 -6.44
CA LEU A 52 6.97 -1.36 -6.97
C LEU A 52 6.57 0.11 -6.78
N ARG A 53 7.03 0.74 -5.70
CA ARG A 53 6.80 2.16 -5.42
C ARG A 53 7.57 3.08 -6.38
N ILE A 54 8.76 2.68 -6.82
CA ILE A 54 9.56 3.41 -7.80
C ILE A 54 9.03 3.19 -9.21
N GLU A 55 8.64 1.96 -9.58
CA GLU A 55 8.03 1.68 -10.89
C GLU A 55 6.80 2.55 -11.17
N LEU A 56 6.04 2.86 -10.11
CA LEU A 56 5.01 3.89 -10.18
C LEU A 56 5.58 5.25 -10.61
N GLY A 57 6.59 5.75 -9.90
CA GLY A 57 7.22 7.04 -10.21
C GLY A 57 7.82 7.08 -11.62
N GLY A 58 8.43 5.99 -12.08
CA GLY A 58 9.02 5.88 -13.42
C GLY A 58 8.01 5.92 -14.55
N LYS A 59 6.79 5.39 -14.34
CA LYS A 59 5.69 5.49 -15.33
C LYS A 59 5.14 6.90 -15.51
N TYR A 60 5.31 7.81 -14.55
CA TYR A 60 4.82 9.20 -14.64
C TYR A 60 5.88 10.21 -15.10
N VAL A 61 7.15 9.82 -15.27
CA VAL A 61 8.25 10.73 -15.65
C VAL A 61 8.57 10.70 -17.16
N LEU A 62 8.02 9.75 -17.92
CA LEU A 62 8.25 9.62 -19.38
C LEU A 62 7.13 10.18 -20.26
N THR A 63 6.22 10.97 -19.69
CA THR A 63 5.22 11.74 -20.46
C THR A 63 5.59 13.22 -20.39
N ALA A 64 6.64 13.62 -21.09
CA ALA A 64 6.98 15.02 -21.35
C ALA A 64 7.54 15.15 -22.77
#